data_AF-A0A520W0C8-F1
#
_entry.id   AF-A0A520W0C8-F1
#
_cell.length_a   1.000
_cell.length_b   1.000
_cell.length_c   1.000
_cell.angle_alpha   90.00
_cell.angle_beta   90.00
_cell.angle_gamma   90.00
#
_symmetry.space_group_name_H-M   'P 1'
#
loop_
_entity.id
_entity.type
_entity.pdbx_description
1 polymer ?
#
loop_
_entity_poly.entity_id
_entity_poly.type
_entity_poly.pdbx_seq_one_letter_code
_entity_poly.pdbx_strand_id
1 'polypeptide(L)' 'KNTLNIRNAYLDPLSLIQITLMKKLKMRKLDPVENNSLLLSVNGLAAGLRNTG' A
#
# COMPACT_ATOMS: atom_id res chain seq x y z
N LYS A 1 22.50 -4.05 2.23
CA LYS A 1 22.10 -2.61 2.20
C LYS A 1 21.36 -2.23 0.92
N ASN A 2 21.80 -2.66 -0.27
CA ASN A 2 21.21 -2.24 -1.54
C ASN A 2 19.74 -2.70 -1.76
N THR A 3 19.40 -3.92 -1.35
CA THR A 3 18.05 -4.50 -1.53
C THR A 3 16.96 -3.81 -0.70
N LEU A 4 17.30 -3.28 0.48
CA LEU A 4 16.36 -2.54 1.34
C LEU A 4 16.03 -1.16 0.75
N ASN A 5 17.02 -0.46 0.22
CA ASN A 5 16.81 0.87 -0.38
C ASN A 5 15.95 0.77 -1.64
N ILE A 6 16.21 -0.21 -2.49
CA ILE A 6 15.38 -0.47 -3.69
C ILE A 6 13.95 -0.78 -3.27
N ARG A 7 13.77 -1.61 -2.24
CA ARG A 7 12.44 -1.98 -1.71
C ARG A 7 11.68 -0.77 -1.18
N ASN A 8 12.34 0.09 -0.38
CA ASN A 8 11.71 1.29 0.16
C ASN A 8 11.24 2.24 -0.95
N ALA A 9 12.01 2.39 -2.03
CA ALA A 9 11.62 3.21 -3.18
C ALA A 9 10.30 2.77 -3.84
N TYR A 10 9.89 1.50 -3.71
CA TYR A 10 8.59 1.00 -4.17
C TYR A 10 7.52 1.00 -3.07
N LEU A 11 7.91 0.88 -1.80
CA LEU A 11 6.97 0.88 -0.68
C LEU A 11 6.44 2.29 -0.37
N ASP A 12 7.26 3.33 -0.54
CA ASP A 12 6.89 4.72 -0.29
C ASP A 12 5.71 5.17 -1.19
N PRO A 13 5.76 5.02 -2.52
CA PRO A 13 4.63 5.39 -3.37
C PRO A 13 3.40 4.50 -3.12
N LEU A 14 3.59 3.21 -2.83
CA LEU A 14 2.49 2.29 -2.51
C LEU A 14 1.77 2.70 -1.21
N SER A 15 2.52 3.19 -0.22
CA SER A 15 1.98 3.70 1.03
C SER A 15 1.13 4.96 0.82
N LEU A 16 1.57 5.86 -0.08
CA LEU A 16 0.82 7.07 -0.41
C LEU A 16 -0.52 6.75 -1.09
N ILE A 17 -0.51 5.78 -2.01
CA ILE A 17 -1.73 5.26 -2.65
C ILE A 17 -2.66 4.67 -1.59
N GLN A 18 -2.16 3.81 -0.70
CA GLN A 18 -2.95 3.23 0.38
C GLN A 18 -3.59 4.30 1.29
N ILE A 19 -2.82 5.32 1.70
CA ILE A 19 -3.33 6.42 2.54
C ILE A 19 -4.47 7.15 1.82
N THR A 20 -4.33 7.38 0.51
CA THR A 20 -5.36 8.07 -0.29
C THR A 20 -6.64 7.24 -0.39
N LEU A 21 -6.50 5.93 -0.63
CA LEU A 21 -7.63 5.00 -0.66
C LEU A 21 -8.31 4.86 0.71
N MET A 22 -7.54 4.81 1.80
CA MET A 22 -8.09 4.79 3.17
C MET A 22 -8.88 6.06 3.51
N LYS A 23 -8.45 7.24 3.00
CA LYS A 23 -9.24 8.48 3.14
C LYS A 23 -10.57 8.36 2.40
N LYS A 24 -10.57 7.84 1.16
CA LYS A 24 -11.80 7.60 0.40
C LYS A 24 -12.72 6.57 1.07
N LEU A 25 -12.16 5.50 1.64
CA LEU A 25 -12.87 4.49 2.40
C LEU A 25 -13.60 5.11 3.60
N LYS A 26 -12.92 5.95 4.38
CA LYS A 26 -13.53 6.68 5.52
C LYS A 26 -14.72 7.55 5.09
N MET A 27 -14.67 8.11 3.89
CA MET A 27 -15.75 8.92 3.32
C MET A 27 -16.85 8.10 2.63
N ARG A 28 -16.75 6.76 2.60
CA ARG A 28 -17.64 5.87 1.83
C ARG A 28 -17.72 6.22 0.34
N LYS A 29 -16.60 6.70 -0.23
CA LYS A 29 -16.46 7.11 -1.63
C LYS A 29 -15.55 6.17 -2.44
N LEU A 30 -15.36 4.95 -1.95
CA LEU A 30 -14.51 3.97 -2.60
C LEU A 30 -15.31 3.26 -3.70
N ASP A 31 -14.82 3.30 -4.92
CA ASP A 31 -15.39 2.49 -5.99
C ASP A 31 -14.87 1.03 -5.94
N PRO A 32 -15.43 0.09 -6.71
CA PRO A 32 -14.99 -1.31 -6.69
C PRO A 32 -13.53 -1.52 -7.10
N VAL A 33 -13.01 -0.73 -8.05
CA VAL A 33 -11.61 -0.82 -8.53
C VAL A 33 -10.67 -0.34 -7.43
N GLU A 34 -11.03 0.75 -6.77
CA GLU A 34 -10.30 1.33 -5.65
C GLU A 34 -10.32 0.43 -4.41
N ASN A 35 -11.43 -0.28 -4.18
CA ASN A 35 -11.52 -1.29 -3.14
C ASN A 35 -10.53 -2.43 -3.39
N ASN A 36 -10.49 -2.95 -4.63
CA ASN A 36 -9.50 -3.96 -5.00
C ASN A 36 -8.07 -3.42 -4.92
N SER A 37 -7.85 -2.17 -5.32
CA SER A 37 -6.54 -1.51 -5.25
C SER A 37 -6.05 -1.36 -3.81
N LEU A 38 -6.96 -1.09 -2.86
CA LEU A 38 -6.63 -1.01 -1.43
C LEU A 38 -6.22 -2.39 -0.88
N LEU A 39 -6.92 -3.45 -1.27
CA LEU A 39 -6.54 -4.82 -0.87
C LEU A 39 -5.17 -5.21 -1.47
N LEU A 40 -4.91 -4.84 -2.73
CA LEU A 40 -3.62 -5.05 -3.37
C LEU A 40 -2.50 -4.26 -2.69
N SER A 41 -2.75 -3.04 -2.23
CA SER A 41 -1.73 -2.25 -1.53
C SER A 41 -1.36 -2.86 -0.17
N VAL A 42 -2.34 -3.41 0.56
CA VAL A 42 -2.09 -4.13 1.81
C VAL A 42 -1.22 -5.36 1.57
N ASN A 43 -1.55 -6.17 0.56
CA ASN A 43 -0.76 -7.34 0.19
C ASN A 43 0.66 -6.96 -0.26
N GLY A 44 0.80 -5.90 -1.05
CA GLY A 44 2.09 -5.40 -1.52
C GLY A 44 2.99 -4.88 -0.40
N LEU A 45 2.42 -4.15 0.58
CA LEU A 45 3.15 -3.71 1.76
C LEU A 45 3.57 -4.88 2.64
N ALA A 46 2.69 -5.85 2.89
CA ALA A 46 3.03 -7.04 3.68
C ALA A 46 4.18 -7.84 3.04
N ALA A 47 4.10 -8.09 1.72
CA ALA A 47 5.16 -8.77 0.97
C ALA A 47 6.48 -7.99 0.97
N GLY A 48 6.40 -6.66 0.86
CA GLY A 48 7.57 -5.79 0.86
C GLY A 48 8.21 -5.65 2.24
N LEU A 49 7.46 -5.49 3.31
CA LEU A 49 8.01 -5.33 4.66
C LEU A 49 8.70 -6.62 5.15
N ARG A 50 8.24 -7.79 4.69
CA ARG A 50 8.75 -9.12 5.09
C ARG A 50 8.66 -9.30 6.61
N ASN A 51 9.71 -9.83 7.25
CA ASN A 51 9.69 -10.16 8.67
C ASN A 51 9.80 -8.87 9.50
N THR A 52 8.70 -8.48 10.15
CA THR A 52 8.61 -7.33 11.05
C THR A 52 8.26 -7.72 12.49
N GLY A 53 8.27 -9.03 12.79
CA GLY A 53 8.01 -9.60 14.11
C GLY A 53 9.29 -9.90 14.88
#